data_AF-A0A536C4H0-F1
#
_entry.id   AF-A0A536C4H0-F1
#
_cell.length_a   1.000
_cell.length_b   1.000
_cell.length_c   1.000
_cell.angle_alpha   90.00
_cell.angle_beta   90.00
_cell.angle_gamma   90.00
#
_symmetry.space_group_name_H-M   'P 1'
#
loop_
_entity.id
_entity.type
_entity.pdbx_description
1 polymer ?
#
loop_
_entity_poly.entity_id
_entity_poly.type
_entity_poly.pdbx_seq_one_letter_code
_entity_poly.pdbx_strand_id
1 'polypeptide(L)'
;MQVLSPIGDSLRMAFFMFWDTLWPLIFGFGLSGAIQAFVSRSDMRRVMGDHGPKTLGIASVLGAASSSCSYAASAMAKSLFEKGADFTTAMVFMLASTNLVIELGLVLWVLIGWQFAVSEYVGGIIMIGLLALVARFFFRPALVKRARQHLAEQSRPSAPEEHPGGPGGEQAVPLARRLRSTAGWANAATYTMADLVMLRKEMIVGYLVAGFLAVLIPNSLWNTIFFHGHGFATSVENVIVGPLIAILSFVCSIGNVPLAAALWKGGISFGGVVSFIFADLITFPLLLIYRRFYGWALTLRILAAFWLVMAAAGLATEYLFAGAGLVPVGRPAQVVQPSFQWNYTTYLNLVFLGVFAGLFWLYRNRERLGGGAGYALDPVCGMQVERQLAPASARSGDQTYVFCSDRCRDRFVADPGRFRAGDTRRINEDETRRPNMIQQVDPVCGMMVEPESAAAKREYAGKTYYFCNPGCAKAFDRKPEAFVDATRSA
;
A
#
# COMPACT_ATOMS: atom_id res chain seq x y z
N MET A 1 -15.20 -31.28 25.21
CA MET A 1 -15.91 -30.07 24.73
C MET A 1 -15.35 -28.75 25.28
N GLN A 2 -14.40 -28.74 26.23
CA GLN A 2 -13.87 -27.49 26.84
C GLN A 2 -12.82 -26.73 25.99
N VAL A 3 -12.16 -27.37 25.01
CA VAL A 3 -11.14 -26.73 24.16
C VAL A 3 -11.72 -26.19 22.84
N LEU A 4 -12.88 -26.70 22.40
CA LEU A 4 -13.54 -26.25 21.16
C LEU A 4 -14.18 -24.85 21.29
N SER A 5 -14.60 -24.44 22.49
CA SER A 5 -15.15 -23.10 22.75
C SER A 5 -14.11 -22.00 22.51
N PRO A 6 -12.92 -21.99 23.17
CA PRO A 6 -11.97 -20.89 23.03
C PRO A 6 -11.40 -20.73 21.62
N ILE A 7 -11.25 -21.83 20.86
CA ILE A 7 -10.85 -21.77 19.45
C ILE A 7 -11.95 -21.10 18.61
N GLY A 8 -13.21 -21.52 18.80
CA GLY A 8 -14.35 -20.91 18.11
C GLY A 8 -14.51 -19.43 18.44
N ASP A 9 -14.35 -19.06 19.71
CA ASP A 9 -14.42 -17.68 20.18
C ASP A 9 -13.27 -16.83 19.61
N SER A 10 -12.05 -17.38 19.54
CA SER A 10 -10.89 -16.71 18.94
C SER A 10 -11.07 -16.45 17.44
N LEU A 11 -11.57 -17.45 16.70
CA LEU A 11 -11.86 -17.30 15.27
C LEU A 11 -13.00 -16.31 15.01
N ARG A 12 -14.01 -16.32 15.87
CA ARG A 12 -15.12 -15.35 15.82
C ARG A 12 -14.63 -13.93 16.10
N MET A 13 -13.74 -13.77 17.07
CA MET A 13 -13.10 -12.49 17.37
C MET A 13 -12.28 -11.98 16.17
N ALA A 14 -11.44 -12.83 15.58
CA ALA A 14 -10.68 -12.51 14.38
C ALA A 14 -11.60 -12.07 13.21
N PHE A 15 -12.73 -12.76 13.02
CA PHE A 15 -13.71 -12.40 11.99
C PHE A 15 -14.36 -11.04 12.26
N PHE A 16 -14.76 -10.74 13.50
CA PHE A 16 -15.37 -9.44 13.80
C PHE A 16 -14.37 -8.29 13.68
N MET A 17 -13.11 -8.49 14.09
CA MET A 17 -12.05 -7.51 13.86
C MET A 17 -11.85 -7.23 12.36
N PHE A 18 -11.89 -8.28 11.53
CA PHE A 18 -11.85 -8.12 10.08
C PHE A 18 -13.11 -7.41 9.54
N TRP A 19 -14.29 -7.76 10.04
CA TRP A 19 -15.55 -7.14 9.65
C TRP A 19 -15.55 -5.65 9.96
N ASP A 20 -15.17 -5.26 11.17
CA ASP A 20 -15.16 -3.85 11.60
C ASP A 20 -14.17 -3.00 10.79
N THR A 21 -13.17 -3.63 10.18
CA THR A 21 -12.12 -2.98 9.39
C THR A 21 -12.22 -3.25 7.89
N LEU A 22 -13.32 -3.85 7.41
CA LEU A 22 -13.46 -4.24 6.01
C LEU A 22 -13.64 -3.03 5.07
N TRP A 23 -14.57 -2.12 5.37
CA TRP A 23 -14.78 -0.95 4.52
C TRP A 23 -13.57 0.01 4.46
N PRO A 24 -12.86 0.36 5.57
CA PRO A 24 -11.68 1.21 5.50
C PRO A 24 -10.55 0.56 4.72
N LEU A 25 -10.45 -0.78 4.77
CA LEU A 25 -9.48 -1.56 4.02
C LEU A 25 -9.75 -1.48 2.52
N ILE A 26 -10.99 -1.72 2.09
CA ILE A 26 -11.38 -1.60 0.67
C ILE A 26 -11.15 -0.16 0.20
N PHE A 27 -11.57 0.84 1.00
CA PHE A 27 -11.37 2.25 0.69
C PHE A 27 -9.89 2.60 0.52
N GLY A 28 -9.05 2.28 1.52
CA GLY A 28 -7.65 2.67 1.52
C GLY A 28 -6.80 1.95 0.45
N PHE A 29 -7.05 0.67 0.18
CA PHE A 29 -6.43 -0.02 -0.96
C PHE A 29 -6.96 0.49 -2.31
N GLY A 30 -8.25 0.85 -2.38
CA GLY A 30 -8.84 1.55 -3.52
C GLY A 30 -8.14 2.88 -3.79
N LEU A 31 -7.92 3.67 -2.74
CA LEU A 31 -7.24 4.96 -2.79
C LEU A 31 -5.76 4.81 -3.17
N SER A 32 -5.05 3.81 -2.64
CA SER A 32 -3.68 3.46 -3.08
C SER A 32 -3.63 3.21 -4.59
N GLY A 33 -4.56 2.39 -5.11
CA GLY A 33 -4.64 2.11 -6.54
C GLY A 33 -4.99 3.33 -7.39
N ALA A 34 -5.88 4.20 -6.89
CA ALA A 34 -6.22 5.46 -7.54
C ALA A 34 -5.02 6.43 -7.57
N ILE A 35 -4.25 6.55 -6.49
CA ILE A 35 -3.01 7.34 -6.46
C ILE A 35 -2.01 6.80 -7.49
N GLN A 36 -1.85 5.47 -7.56
CA GLN A 36 -0.95 4.83 -8.51
C GLN A 36 -1.37 5.05 -9.97
N ALA A 37 -2.67 5.03 -10.28
CA ALA A 37 -3.17 5.19 -11.63
C ALA A 37 -3.28 6.64 -12.09
N PHE A 38 -3.75 7.54 -11.23
CA PHE A 38 -4.14 8.90 -11.64
C PHE A 38 -3.10 9.96 -11.30
N VAL A 39 -2.29 9.76 -10.26
CA VAL A 39 -1.31 10.76 -9.83
C VAL A 39 0.03 10.55 -10.53
N SER A 40 0.50 11.62 -11.19
CA SER A 40 1.78 11.62 -11.89
C SER A 40 2.94 11.80 -10.91
N ARG A 41 4.15 11.41 -11.35
CA ARG A 41 5.37 11.62 -10.55
C ARG A 41 5.68 13.12 -10.37
N SER A 42 5.37 13.95 -11.36
CA SER A 42 5.58 15.40 -11.30
C SER A 42 4.61 16.07 -10.31
N ASP A 43 3.32 15.70 -10.34
CA ASP A 43 2.33 16.19 -9.37
C ASP A 43 2.72 15.80 -7.94
N MET A 44 3.11 14.54 -7.75
CA MET A 44 3.55 14.04 -6.44
C MET A 44 4.78 14.80 -5.93
N ARG A 45 5.81 14.99 -6.77
CA ARG A 45 7.01 15.75 -6.39
C ARG A 45 6.70 17.22 -6.12
N ARG A 46 5.74 17.81 -6.83
CA ARG A 46 5.34 19.21 -6.61
C ARG A 46 4.66 19.42 -5.28
N VAL A 47 3.82 18.48 -4.83
CA VAL A 47 3.01 18.62 -3.61
C VAL A 47 3.70 18.03 -2.39
N MET A 48 4.38 16.90 -2.54
CA MET A 48 4.96 16.09 -1.46
C MET A 48 6.46 15.80 -1.62
N GLY A 49 7.18 16.50 -2.52
CA GLY A 49 8.57 16.17 -2.87
C GLY A 49 9.64 16.61 -1.87
N ASP A 50 9.28 17.37 -0.84
CA ASP A 50 10.15 17.78 0.26
C ASP A 50 9.54 17.45 1.63
N HIS A 51 10.27 17.72 2.71
CA HIS A 51 9.82 17.61 4.10
C HIS A 51 9.78 18.99 4.81
N GLY A 52 9.46 20.04 4.06
CA GLY A 52 9.23 21.38 4.62
C GLY A 52 7.92 21.43 5.42
N PRO A 53 7.77 22.39 6.36
CA PRO A 53 6.63 22.44 7.27
C PRO A 53 5.27 22.54 6.55
N LYS A 54 5.21 23.27 5.42
CA LYS A 54 4.01 23.35 4.57
C LYS A 54 3.62 21.98 4.00
N THR A 55 4.61 21.26 3.47
CA THR A 55 4.42 19.95 2.85
C THR A 55 4.02 18.90 3.87
N LEU A 56 4.63 18.94 5.05
CA LEU A 56 4.23 18.09 6.18
C LEU A 56 2.78 18.37 6.58
N GLY A 57 2.37 19.64 6.70
CA GLY A 57 0.97 20.00 6.99
C GLY A 57 -0.02 19.50 5.93
N ILE A 58 0.33 19.59 4.65
CA ILE A 58 -0.49 19.04 3.55
C ILE A 58 -0.60 17.52 3.68
N ALA A 59 0.51 16.83 3.93
CA ALA A 59 0.52 15.37 4.13
C ALA A 59 -0.30 14.96 5.36
N SER A 60 -0.28 15.73 6.45
CA SER A 60 -1.10 15.47 7.63
C SER A 60 -2.59 15.60 7.32
N VAL A 61 -3.01 16.66 6.63
CA VAL A 61 -4.42 16.86 6.28
C VAL A 61 -4.91 15.77 5.31
N LEU A 62 -4.12 15.45 4.28
CA LEU A 62 -4.47 14.39 3.34
C LEU A 62 -4.49 13.01 4.01
N GLY A 63 -3.56 12.76 4.94
CA GLY A 63 -3.53 11.55 5.74
C GLY A 63 -4.81 11.44 6.59
N ALA A 64 -5.09 12.43 7.42
CA ALA A 64 -6.28 12.48 8.28
C ALA A 64 -7.58 12.29 7.47
N ALA A 65 -7.68 12.94 6.30
CA ALA A 65 -8.83 12.82 5.41
C ALA A 65 -8.98 11.43 4.77
N SER A 66 -7.86 10.70 4.58
CA SER A 66 -7.87 9.36 3.97
C SER A 66 -8.39 8.25 4.90
N SER A 67 -8.50 8.50 6.21
CA SER A 67 -9.16 7.63 7.20
C SER A 67 -8.89 6.12 7.00
N SER A 68 -7.64 5.75 6.76
CA SER A 68 -7.28 4.39 6.36
C SER A 68 -6.70 3.59 7.52
N CYS A 69 -6.99 2.29 7.58
CA CYS A 69 -6.38 1.39 8.55
C CYS A 69 -4.86 1.30 8.36
N SER A 70 -4.12 0.86 9.38
CA SER A 70 -2.65 0.84 9.39
C SER A 70 -2.04 0.06 8.20
N TYR A 71 -2.71 -1.01 7.74
CA TYR A 71 -2.31 -1.74 6.53
C TYR A 71 -2.47 -0.92 5.25
N ALA A 72 -3.65 -0.33 5.04
CA ALA A 72 -3.90 0.49 3.85
C ALA A 72 -3.09 1.79 3.86
N ALA A 73 -2.91 2.42 5.02
CA ALA A 73 -2.03 3.57 5.22
C ALA A 73 -0.58 3.25 4.81
N SER A 74 -0.07 2.06 5.18
CA SER A 74 1.27 1.63 4.77
C SER A 74 1.42 1.40 3.26
N ALA A 75 0.40 0.84 2.62
CA ALA A 75 0.38 0.66 1.17
C ALA A 75 0.34 2.00 0.44
N MET A 76 -0.51 2.93 0.88
CA MET A 76 -0.55 4.29 0.34
C MET A 76 0.75 5.04 0.55
N ALA A 77 1.36 4.97 1.74
CA ALA A 77 2.64 5.61 2.02
C ALA A 77 3.76 5.09 1.10
N LYS A 78 3.79 3.77 0.86
CA LYS A 78 4.67 3.16 -0.15
C LYS A 78 4.40 3.73 -1.54
N SER A 79 3.13 3.77 -1.97
CA SER A 79 2.72 4.32 -3.27
C SER A 79 3.11 5.80 -3.46
N LEU A 80 2.92 6.64 -2.44
CA LEU A 80 3.33 8.04 -2.43
C LEU A 80 4.86 8.16 -2.59
N PHE A 81 5.62 7.40 -1.80
CA PHE A 81 7.08 7.40 -1.85
C PHE A 81 7.62 6.89 -3.19
N GLU A 82 7.00 5.86 -3.75
CA GLU A 82 7.31 5.29 -5.06
C GLU A 82 7.04 6.29 -6.19
N LYS A 83 5.96 7.07 -6.10
CA LYS A 83 5.63 8.17 -7.02
C LYS A 83 6.51 9.40 -6.85
N GLY A 84 7.37 9.44 -5.84
CA GLY A 84 8.40 10.46 -5.68
C GLY A 84 8.17 11.45 -4.55
N ALA A 85 7.22 11.19 -3.64
CA ALA A 85 7.13 11.92 -2.39
C ALA A 85 8.43 11.76 -1.57
N ASP A 86 8.76 12.77 -0.77
CA ASP A 86 9.76 12.65 0.29
C ASP A 86 9.38 11.54 1.27
N PHE A 87 10.37 10.80 1.75
CA PHE A 87 10.13 9.66 2.63
C PHE A 87 9.51 10.07 3.96
N THR A 88 9.98 11.15 4.56
CA THR A 88 9.45 11.68 5.83
C THR A 88 8.01 12.14 5.64
N THR A 89 7.73 12.83 4.54
CA THR A 89 6.38 13.27 4.18
C THR A 89 5.42 12.09 3.99
N ALA A 90 5.88 11.01 3.34
CA ALA A 90 5.10 9.77 3.22
C ALA A 90 4.84 9.11 4.58
N MET A 91 5.82 9.11 5.51
CA MET A 91 5.63 8.59 6.87
C MET A 91 4.68 9.48 7.70
N VAL A 92 4.73 10.81 7.53
CA VAL A 92 3.79 11.75 8.16
C VAL A 92 2.37 11.55 7.64
N PHE A 93 2.20 11.34 6.33
CA PHE A 93 0.91 10.96 5.76
C PHE A 93 0.39 9.66 6.39
N MET A 94 1.25 8.65 6.51
CA MET A 94 0.89 7.36 7.11
C MET A 94 0.42 7.51 8.56
N LEU A 95 1.16 8.27 9.37
CA LEU A 95 0.86 8.54 10.78
C LEU A 95 -0.44 9.34 10.94
N ALA A 96 -0.62 10.38 10.15
CA ALA A 96 -1.86 11.16 10.19
C ALA A 96 -3.07 10.33 9.73
N SER A 97 -2.88 9.40 8.79
CA SER A 97 -3.93 8.50 8.31
C SER A 97 -4.43 7.51 9.36
N THR A 98 -3.69 7.26 10.43
CA THR A 98 -4.10 6.34 11.50
C THR A 98 -4.48 7.07 12.78
N ASN A 99 -3.76 8.14 13.14
CA ASN A 99 -3.88 8.78 14.46
C ASN A 99 -4.61 10.14 14.45
N LEU A 100 -4.87 10.74 13.29
CA LEU A 100 -5.68 11.97 13.19
C LEU A 100 -7.08 11.71 12.61
N VAL A 101 -7.51 10.45 12.61
CA VAL A 101 -8.79 10.05 12.06
C VAL A 101 -9.93 10.42 13.01
N ILE A 102 -11.01 10.97 12.45
CA ILE A 102 -12.20 11.37 13.23
C ILE A 102 -12.87 10.15 13.89
N GLU A 103 -12.93 9.03 13.17
CA GLU A 103 -13.51 7.78 13.66
C GLU A 103 -12.85 7.29 14.96
N LEU A 104 -11.51 7.25 15.03
CA LEU A 104 -10.79 6.81 16.22
C LEU A 104 -11.12 7.69 17.43
N GLY A 105 -11.14 9.01 17.26
CA GLY A 105 -11.49 9.93 18.35
C GLY A 105 -12.94 9.75 18.83
N LEU A 106 -13.89 9.46 17.93
CA LEU A 106 -15.27 9.13 18.34
C LEU A 106 -15.34 7.83 19.14
N VAL A 107 -14.61 6.80 18.73
CA VAL A 107 -14.53 5.51 19.46
C VAL A 107 -13.91 5.72 20.85
N LEU A 108 -12.80 6.47 20.94
CA LEU A 108 -12.17 6.82 22.21
C LEU A 108 -13.12 7.62 23.12
N TRP A 109 -13.85 8.59 22.55
CA TRP A 109 -14.81 9.40 23.28
C TRP A 109 -15.87 8.52 23.94
N VAL A 110 -16.44 7.58 23.19
CA VAL A 110 -17.52 6.71 23.67
C VAL A 110 -17.02 5.69 24.69
N LEU A 111 -15.83 5.09 24.48
CA LEU A 111 -15.36 3.96 25.30
C LEU A 111 -14.59 4.38 26.55
N ILE A 112 -13.68 5.34 26.44
CA ILE A 112 -12.76 5.71 27.53
C ILE A 112 -12.83 7.19 27.91
N GLY A 113 -13.61 7.99 27.17
CA GLY A 113 -13.93 9.37 27.49
C GLY A 113 -13.35 10.38 26.52
N TRP A 114 -13.95 11.57 26.49
CA TRP A 114 -13.58 12.65 25.58
C TRP A 114 -12.13 13.12 25.77
N GLN A 115 -11.57 13.01 26.98
CA GLN A 115 -10.19 13.41 27.24
C GLN A 115 -9.20 12.58 26.44
N PHE A 116 -9.43 11.26 26.34
CA PHE A 116 -8.59 10.39 25.51
C PHE A 116 -8.75 10.74 24.02
N ALA A 117 -9.97 11.03 23.57
CA ALA A 117 -10.22 11.48 22.20
C ALA A 117 -9.45 12.76 21.86
N VAL A 118 -9.49 13.78 22.73
CA VAL A 118 -8.72 15.02 22.53
C VAL A 118 -7.22 14.76 22.62
N SER A 119 -6.78 13.88 23.53
CA SER A 119 -5.38 13.53 23.68
C SER A 119 -4.81 12.82 22.46
N GLU A 120 -5.63 12.04 21.75
CA GLU A 120 -5.24 11.39 20.49
C GLU A 120 -4.90 12.45 19.44
N TYR A 121 -5.75 13.46 19.25
CA TYR A 121 -5.50 14.52 18.27
C TYR A 121 -4.30 15.41 18.65
N VAL A 122 -4.22 15.79 19.93
CA VAL A 122 -3.11 16.62 20.43
C VAL A 122 -1.79 15.84 20.30
N GLY A 123 -1.75 14.60 20.77
CA GLY A 123 -0.57 13.77 20.69
C GLY A 123 -0.21 13.39 19.26
N GLY A 124 -1.18 13.17 18.36
CA GLY A 124 -0.94 12.96 16.93
C GLY A 124 -0.27 14.16 16.27
N ILE A 125 -0.68 15.40 16.60
CA ILE A 125 0.00 16.62 16.13
C ILE A 125 1.42 16.71 16.68
N ILE A 126 1.61 16.40 17.97
CA ILE A 126 2.94 16.34 18.60
C ILE A 126 3.82 15.30 17.90
N MET A 127 3.29 14.11 17.61
CA MET A 127 4.00 13.03 16.92
C MET A 127 4.49 13.46 15.55
N ILE A 128 3.69 14.20 14.78
CA ILE A 128 4.09 14.69 13.46
C ILE A 128 5.27 15.66 13.59
N GLY A 129 5.21 16.59 14.55
CA GLY A 129 6.32 17.50 14.85
C GLY A 129 7.59 16.77 15.29
N LEU A 130 7.46 15.80 16.20
CA LEU A 130 8.57 14.99 16.67
C LEU A 130 9.16 14.11 15.56
N LEU A 131 8.34 13.49 14.72
CA LEU A 131 8.80 12.68 13.59
C LEU A 131 9.58 13.53 12.60
N ALA A 132 9.14 14.77 12.32
CA ALA A 132 9.88 15.69 11.46
C ALA A 132 11.28 16.02 12.01
N LEU A 133 11.43 16.08 13.33
CA LEU A 133 12.72 16.31 14.00
C LEU A 133 13.59 15.04 13.99
N VAL A 134 13.03 13.90 14.40
CA VAL A 134 13.72 12.61 14.50
C VAL A 134 14.16 12.09 13.12
N ALA A 135 13.33 12.30 12.09
CA ALA A 135 13.60 11.87 10.71
C ALA A 135 14.94 12.39 10.18
N ARG A 136 15.36 13.61 10.57
CA ARG A 136 16.65 14.22 10.17
C ARG A 136 17.85 13.36 10.56
N PHE A 137 17.75 12.62 11.66
CA PHE A 137 18.82 11.78 12.18
C PHE A 137 18.65 10.31 11.80
N PHE A 138 17.41 9.83 11.78
CA PHE A 138 17.10 8.41 11.56
C PHE A 138 17.11 8.02 10.07
N PHE A 139 16.62 8.88 9.17
CA PHE A 139 16.46 8.54 7.75
C PHE A 139 17.59 9.10 6.90
N ARG A 140 18.76 8.45 6.96
CA ARG A 140 19.94 8.84 6.18
C ARG A 140 19.64 8.82 4.67
N PRO A 141 20.07 9.85 3.89
CA PRO A 141 19.78 9.95 2.45
C PRO A 141 20.20 8.73 1.65
N ALA A 142 21.34 8.11 1.99
CA ALA A 142 21.84 6.92 1.32
C ALA A 142 20.90 5.71 1.46
N LEU A 143 20.29 5.51 2.63
CA LEU A 143 19.36 4.40 2.87
C LEU A 143 18.01 4.65 2.20
N VAL A 144 17.50 5.88 2.28
CA VAL A 144 16.27 6.27 1.59
C VAL A 144 16.42 6.12 0.08
N LYS A 145 17.58 6.51 -0.48
CA LYS A 145 17.89 6.31 -1.90
C LYS A 145 17.92 4.83 -2.28
N ARG A 146 18.54 3.96 -1.46
CA ARG A 146 18.53 2.51 -1.67
C ARG A 146 17.13 1.92 -1.62
N ALA A 147 16.30 2.34 -0.65
CA ALA A 147 14.91 1.89 -0.56
C ALA A 147 14.09 2.34 -1.78
N ARG A 148 14.31 3.58 -2.26
CA ARG A 148 13.69 4.07 -3.50
C ARG A 148 14.17 3.29 -4.72
N GLN A 149 15.46 2.96 -4.80
CA GLN A 149 16.00 2.10 -5.86
C GLN A 149 15.39 0.70 -5.79
N HIS A 150 15.26 0.12 -4.61
CA HIS A 150 14.63 -1.19 -4.42
C HIS A 150 13.18 -1.20 -4.94
N LEU A 151 12.39 -0.19 -4.58
CA LEU A 151 11.02 -0.03 -5.10
C LEU A 151 11.02 0.28 -6.61
N ALA A 152 11.96 1.07 -7.11
CA ALA A 152 12.04 1.42 -8.52
C ALA A 152 12.56 0.27 -9.40
N GLU A 153 13.40 -0.63 -8.88
CA GLU A 153 13.85 -1.85 -9.54
C GLU A 153 12.73 -2.89 -9.59
N GLN A 154 11.90 -2.94 -8.55
CA GLN A 154 10.70 -3.76 -8.48
C GLN A 154 9.58 -3.25 -9.39
N SER A 155 9.43 -1.92 -9.48
CA SER A 155 8.40 -1.23 -10.25
C SER A 155 8.97 -0.52 -11.49
N ARG A 156 10.03 -1.06 -12.11
CA ARG A 156 10.75 -0.40 -13.22
C ARG A 156 9.73 0.24 -14.16
N PRO A 157 9.71 1.58 -14.26
CA PRO A 157 9.00 2.22 -15.34
C PRO A 157 9.84 2.01 -16.59
N SER A 158 9.21 1.51 -17.64
CA SER A 158 9.57 1.89 -18.99
C SER A 158 9.83 3.41 -19.05
N ALA A 159 10.77 3.78 -19.92
CA ALA A 159 10.98 5.14 -20.37
C ALA A 159 9.63 5.80 -20.77
N PRO A 160 9.57 7.14 -20.86
CA PRO A 160 8.36 7.95 -20.63
C PRO A 160 7.16 7.44 -21.40
N GLU A 161 5.94 7.69 -20.90
CA GLU A 161 4.68 7.49 -21.64
C GLU A 161 4.76 8.16 -23.04
N GLU A 162 5.36 7.46 -24.01
CA GLU A 162 5.34 7.77 -25.41
C GLU A 162 4.08 7.13 -25.95
N HIS A 163 3.03 7.93 -26.00
CA HIS A 163 2.05 7.77 -27.07
C HIS A 163 2.81 7.89 -28.41
N PRO A 164 2.80 6.89 -29.30
CA PRO A 164 3.31 7.07 -30.64
C PRO A 164 2.35 8.00 -31.38
N GLY A 165 2.67 9.31 -31.42
CA GLY A 165 1.84 10.29 -32.11
C GLY A 165 2.26 11.75 -31.96
N GLY A 166 3.26 12.16 -32.72
CA GLY A 166 3.35 13.52 -33.27
C GLY A 166 4.38 14.48 -32.65
N PRO A 167 5.07 15.30 -33.48
CA PRO A 167 5.97 16.34 -33.00
C PRO A 167 5.14 17.51 -32.47
N GLY A 168 5.06 17.65 -31.14
CA GLY A 168 4.40 18.77 -30.47
C GLY A 168 4.56 18.62 -28.96
N GLY A 169 5.11 19.65 -28.31
CA GLY A 169 5.59 19.62 -26.93
C GLY A 169 4.65 19.03 -25.87
N GLU A 170 5.27 18.38 -24.89
CA GLU A 170 4.69 17.76 -23.71
C GLU A 170 3.58 18.61 -23.06
N GLN A 171 2.32 18.20 -23.25
CA GLN A 171 1.23 18.58 -22.36
C GLN A 171 0.85 17.36 -21.53
N ALA A 172 1.24 17.37 -20.25
CA ALA A 172 0.79 16.39 -19.28
C ALA A 172 -0.75 16.32 -19.31
N VAL A 173 -1.31 15.17 -19.69
CA VAL A 173 -2.76 14.97 -19.78
C VAL A 173 -3.41 15.38 -18.44
N PRO A 174 -4.35 16.35 -18.42
CA PRO A 174 -4.94 16.83 -17.18
C PRO A 174 -5.60 15.72 -16.36
N LEU A 175 -5.51 15.82 -15.02
CA LEU A 175 -6.10 14.85 -14.08
C LEU A 175 -7.58 14.54 -14.40
N ALA A 176 -8.35 15.56 -14.80
CA ALA A 176 -9.76 15.42 -15.17
C ALA A 176 -9.99 14.48 -16.37
N ARG A 177 -9.07 14.44 -17.34
CA ARG A 177 -9.15 13.53 -18.50
C ARG A 177 -8.68 12.12 -18.13
N ARG A 178 -7.72 11.98 -17.20
CA ARG A 178 -7.28 10.69 -16.64
C ARG A 178 -8.39 10.02 -15.81
N LEU A 179 -9.08 10.78 -14.97
CA LEU A 179 -10.21 10.30 -14.16
C LEU A 179 -11.44 9.89 -14.99
N ARG A 180 -11.55 10.37 -16.24
CA ARG A 180 -12.63 9.99 -17.15
C ARG A 180 -12.29 8.77 -18.01
N SER A 181 -11.06 8.26 -17.98
CA SER A 181 -10.66 7.12 -18.82
C SER A 181 -11.01 5.80 -18.14
N THR A 182 -11.69 4.92 -18.89
CA THR A 182 -12.00 3.54 -18.44
C THR A 182 -10.73 2.73 -18.20
N ALA A 183 -9.70 2.94 -19.03
CA ALA A 183 -8.38 2.35 -18.85
C ALA A 183 -7.71 2.77 -17.52
N GLY A 184 -7.86 4.04 -17.13
CA GLY A 184 -7.33 4.54 -15.85
C GLY A 184 -7.98 3.87 -14.64
N TRP A 185 -9.30 3.68 -14.66
CA TRP A 185 -10.02 2.93 -13.61
C TRP A 185 -9.68 1.43 -13.60
N ALA A 186 -9.49 0.81 -14.77
CA ALA A 186 -9.02 -0.57 -14.86
C ALA A 186 -7.58 -0.74 -14.32
N ASN A 187 -6.72 0.26 -14.55
CA ASN A 187 -5.37 0.32 -13.96
C ASN A 187 -5.45 0.51 -12.45
N ALA A 188 -6.27 1.45 -11.96
CA ALA A 188 -6.48 1.68 -10.53
C ALA A 188 -6.93 0.40 -9.82
N ALA A 189 -7.93 -0.29 -10.38
CA ALA A 189 -8.40 -1.58 -9.88
C ALA A 189 -7.29 -2.65 -9.89
N THR A 190 -6.43 -2.66 -10.92
CA THR A 190 -5.29 -3.57 -10.99
C THR A 190 -4.27 -3.30 -9.89
N TYR A 191 -3.94 -2.04 -9.61
CA TYR A 191 -3.06 -1.66 -8.51
C TYR A 191 -3.68 -2.01 -7.14
N THR A 192 -4.96 -1.74 -6.95
CA THR A 192 -5.68 -2.12 -5.72
C THR A 192 -5.65 -3.62 -5.48
N MET A 193 -5.90 -4.43 -6.50
CA MET A 193 -5.85 -5.90 -6.39
C MET A 193 -4.42 -6.38 -6.14
N ALA A 194 -3.42 -5.76 -6.76
CA ALA A 194 -2.01 -6.07 -6.50
C ALA A 194 -1.64 -5.84 -5.03
N ASP A 195 -2.02 -4.69 -4.46
CA ASP A 195 -1.74 -4.36 -3.05
C ASP A 195 -2.44 -5.33 -2.09
N LEU A 196 -3.70 -5.68 -2.36
CA LEU A 196 -4.45 -6.67 -1.57
C LEU A 196 -3.82 -8.06 -1.63
N VAL A 197 -3.49 -8.53 -2.83
CA VAL A 197 -2.83 -9.83 -3.03
C VAL A 197 -1.47 -9.81 -2.34
N MET A 198 -0.72 -8.72 -2.45
CA MET A 198 0.59 -8.56 -1.84
C MET A 198 0.55 -8.75 -0.32
N LEU A 199 -0.45 -8.20 0.37
CA LEU A 199 -0.54 -8.17 1.84
C LEU A 199 -1.44 -9.24 2.45
N ARG A 200 -2.16 -10.04 1.64
CA ARG A 200 -3.17 -10.99 2.11
C ARG A 200 -2.68 -11.94 3.21
N LYS A 201 -1.43 -12.41 3.14
CA LYS A 201 -0.89 -13.41 4.08
C LYS A 201 -0.66 -12.77 5.45
N GLU A 202 -0.04 -11.60 5.45
CA GLU A 202 0.26 -10.81 6.64
C GLU A 202 -1.02 -10.36 7.34
N MET A 203 -2.06 -10.01 6.58
CA MET A 203 -3.37 -9.64 7.12
C MET A 203 -4.11 -10.83 7.73
N ILE A 204 -4.18 -11.97 7.04
CA ILE A 204 -4.83 -13.19 7.57
C ILE A 204 -4.13 -13.63 8.86
N VAL A 205 -2.80 -13.69 8.85
CA VAL A 205 -2.02 -14.05 10.05
C VAL A 205 -2.24 -13.01 11.16
N GLY A 206 -2.24 -11.72 10.83
CA GLY A 206 -2.49 -10.63 11.78
C GLY A 206 -3.83 -10.78 12.50
N TYR A 207 -4.94 -10.89 11.76
CA TYR A 207 -6.27 -11.02 12.37
C TYR A 207 -6.43 -12.32 13.17
N LEU A 208 -5.90 -13.44 12.67
CA LEU A 208 -5.95 -14.71 13.40
C LEU A 208 -5.18 -14.61 14.72
N VAL A 209 -3.93 -14.15 14.69
CA VAL A 209 -3.12 -13.99 15.91
C VAL A 209 -3.81 -13.03 16.87
N ALA A 210 -4.29 -11.88 16.39
CA ALA A 210 -5.00 -10.91 17.22
C ALA A 210 -6.26 -11.50 17.90
N GLY A 211 -7.09 -12.25 17.16
CA GLY A 211 -8.28 -12.90 17.71
C GLY A 211 -7.94 -13.94 18.79
N PHE A 212 -6.88 -14.72 18.60
CA PHE A 212 -6.39 -15.67 19.61
C PHE A 212 -5.81 -14.96 20.84
N LEU A 213 -4.99 -13.90 20.65
CA LEU A 213 -4.44 -13.14 21.77
C LEU A 213 -5.56 -12.47 22.58
N ALA A 214 -6.57 -11.91 21.94
CA ALA A 214 -7.69 -11.23 22.59
C ALA A 214 -8.54 -12.15 23.48
N VAL A 215 -8.65 -13.44 23.13
CA VAL A 215 -9.44 -14.42 23.89
C VAL A 215 -8.58 -15.18 24.91
N LEU A 216 -7.35 -15.55 24.53
CA LEU A 216 -6.50 -16.42 25.35
C LEU A 216 -5.66 -15.67 26.38
N ILE A 217 -5.36 -14.38 26.18
CA ILE A 217 -4.52 -13.62 27.11
C ILE A 217 -5.41 -12.76 28.02
N PRO A 218 -5.45 -13.06 29.33
CA PRO A 218 -6.21 -12.26 30.28
C PRO A 218 -5.61 -10.85 30.41
N ASN A 219 -6.47 -9.85 30.56
CA ASN A 219 -6.05 -8.46 30.79
C ASN A 219 -5.16 -8.28 32.03
N SER A 220 -5.27 -9.18 33.02
CA SER A 220 -4.39 -9.16 34.20
C SER A 220 -2.93 -9.42 33.84
N LEU A 221 -2.65 -10.25 32.83
CA LEU A 221 -1.28 -10.55 32.42
C LEU A 221 -0.59 -9.30 31.88
N TRP A 222 -1.29 -8.50 31.07
CA TRP A 222 -0.75 -7.25 30.56
C TRP A 222 -0.44 -6.25 31.68
N ASN A 223 -1.31 -6.18 32.70
CA ASN A 223 -1.13 -5.26 33.83
C ASN A 223 0.06 -5.62 34.73
N THR A 224 0.46 -6.91 34.81
CA THR A 224 1.63 -7.31 35.61
C THR A 224 2.97 -6.82 35.08
N ILE A 225 3.01 -6.38 33.81
CA ILE A 225 4.24 -5.93 33.15
C ILE A 225 4.59 -4.49 33.57
N PHE A 226 3.61 -3.71 34.03
CA PHE A 226 3.78 -2.28 34.33
C PHE A 226 4.06 -2.03 35.80
N PHE A 227 4.92 -1.05 36.09
CA PHE A 227 5.07 -0.58 37.45
C PHE A 227 3.86 0.26 37.89
N HIS A 228 3.48 0.11 39.15
CA HIS A 228 2.44 0.90 39.78
C HIS A 228 3.08 1.83 40.82
N GLY A 229 2.73 3.12 40.81
CA GLY A 229 3.39 4.07 41.71
C GLY A 229 3.15 5.57 41.45
N HIS A 230 2.52 5.92 40.33
CA HIS A 230 2.09 7.30 40.01
C HIS A 230 3.16 8.39 40.21
N GLY A 231 4.42 8.10 39.84
CA GLY A 231 5.52 9.08 39.80
C GLY A 231 6.12 9.21 38.39
N PHE A 232 7.01 10.19 38.20
CA PHE A 232 7.68 10.45 36.91
C PHE A 232 8.32 9.18 36.31
N ALA A 233 9.00 8.38 37.14
CA ALA A 233 9.64 7.14 36.71
C ALA A 233 8.63 6.11 36.19
N THR A 234 7.46 6.02 36.82
CA THR A 234 6.35 5.17 36.37
C THR A 234 5.80 5.63 35.03
N SER A 235 5.58 6.94 34.83
CA SER A 235 5.10 7.45 33.55
C SER A 235 6.12 7.20 32.43
N VAL A 236 7.42 7.38 32.68
CA VAL A 236 8.49 7.11 31.71
C VAL A 236 8.55 5.62 31.34
N GLU A 237 8.46 4.72 32.30
CA GLU A 237 8.43 3.28 32.03
C GLU A 237 7.18 2.90 31.22
N ASN A 238 6.01 3.37 31.65
CA ASN A 238 4.75 3.07 30.98
C ASN A 238 4.73 3.55 29.51
N VAL A 239 5.27 4.74 29.19
CA VAL A 239 5.31 5.23 27.79
C VAL A 239 6.32 4.49 26.91
N ILE A 240 7.32 3.85 27.52
CA ILE A 240 8.32 3.03 26.84
C ILE A 240 7.76 1.64 26.58
N VAL A 241 7.09 1.06 27.58
CA VAL A 241 6.56 -0.31 27.56
C VAL A 241 5.24 -0.40 26.78
N GLY A 242 4.38 0.62 26.85
CA GLY A 242 3.11 0.66 26.11
C GLY A 242 3.28 0.33 24.62
N PRO A 243 4.11 1.06 23.87
CA PRO A 243 4.35 0.75 22.45
C PRO A 243 4.93 -0.65 22.22
N LEU A 244 5.75 -1.19 23.13
CA LEU A 244 6.29 -2.55 23.00
C LEU A 244 5.21 -3.63 23.12
N ILE A 245 4.23 -3.41 24.01
CA ILE A 245 3.06 -4.29 24.11
C ILE A 245 2.23 -4.23 22.84
N ALA A 246 2.09 -3.05 22.22
CA ALA A 246 1.37 -2.93 20.95
C ALA A 246 2.01 -3.80 19.84
N ILE A 247 3.34 -3.90 19.79
CA ILE A 247 4.06 -4.81 18.85
C ILE A 247 3.57 -6.25 19.00
N LEU A 248 3.37 -6.69 20.25
CA LEU A 248 2.99 -8.06 20.62
C LEU A 248 1.49 -8.30 20.63
N SER A 249 0.66 -7.27 20.65
CA SER A 249 -0.80 -7.39 20.69
C SER A 249 -1.41 -7.70 19.32
N PHE A 250 -0.72 -7.34 18.22
CA PHE A 250 -1.19 -7.55 16.83
C PHE A 250 -2.53 -6.87 16.51
N VAL A 251 -2.95 -5.93 17.34
CA VAL A 251 -4.27 -5.30 17.23
C VAL A 251 -4.15 -3.95 16.49
N CYS A 252 -5.15 -3.64 15.65
CA CYS A 252 -5.25 -2.36 14.93
C CYS A 252 -5.68 -1.21 15.84
N SER A 253 -5.54 0.04 15.41
CA SER A 253 -5.88 1.23 16.22
C SER A 253 -7.27 1.17 16.90
N ILE A 254 -8.32 0.77 16.17
CA ILE A 254 -9.68 0.61 16.75
C ILE A 254 -9.72 -0.54 17.76
N GLY A 255 -9.12 -1.68 17.43
CA GLY A 255 -9.07 -2.83 18.33
C GLY A 255 -8.20 -2.59 19.57
N ASN A 256 -7.26 -1.64 19.50
CA ASN A 256 -6.42 -1.26 20.63
C ASN A 256 -7.24 -0.54 21.70
N VAL A 257 -8.39 0.07 21.37
CA VAL A 257 -9.17 0.85 22.33
C VAL A 257 -9.70 -0.01 23.50
N PRO A 258 -10.33 -1.19 23.28
CA PRO A 258 -10.66 -2.11 24.37
C PRO A 258 -9.48 -2.50 25.27
N LEU A 259 -8.32 -2.79 24.68
CA LEU A 259 -7.12 -3.15 25.43
C LEU A 259 -6.57 -1.93 26.18
N ALA A 260 -6.54 -0.75 25.56
CA ALA A 260 -6.18 0.52 26.18
C ALA A 260 -7.09 0.86 27.36
N ALA A 261 -8.40 0.58 27.27
CA ALA A 261 -9.34 0.72 28.36
C ALA A 261 -9.02 -0.24 29.52
N ALA A 262 -8.67 -1.50 29.21
CA ALA A 262 -8.29 -2.49 30.21
C ALA A 262 -6.96 -2.13 30.91
N LEU A 263 -5.99 -1.63 30.13
CA LEU A 263 -4.70 -1.10 30.58
C LEU A 263 -4.88 0.13 31.49
N TRP A 264 -5.77 1.05 31.11
CA TRP A 264 -6.16 2.20 31.94
C TRP A 264 -6.80 1.77 33.26
N LYS A 265 -7.73 0.81 33.20
CA LYS A 265 -8.34 0.20 34.39
C LYS A 265 -7.27 -0.43 35.29
N GLY A 266 -6.28 -1.08 34.68
CA GLY A 266 -5.11 -1.70 35.32
C GLY A 266 -4.16 -0.77 36.05
N GLY A 267 -4.30 0.56 35.91
CA GLY A 267 -3.52 1.53 36.66
C GLY A 267 -2.27 2.05 35.95
N ILE A 268 -2.19 1.85 34.64
CA ILE A 268 -1.14 2.46 33.80
C ILE A 268 -1.36 3.98 33.74
N SER A 269 -0.26 4.73 33.65
CA SER A 269 -0.30 6.19 33.48
C SER A 269 -1.04 6.60 32.21
N PHE A 270 -1.62 7.79 32.21
CA PHE A 270 -2.38 8.32 31.08
C PHE A 270 -1.54 8.35 29.79
N GLY A 271 -0.31 8.85 29.84
CA GLY A 271 0.60 8.88 28.70
C GLY A 271 1.02 7.50 28.23
N GLY A 272 1.16 6.55 29.16
CA GLY A 272 1.39 5.13 28.84
C GLY A 272 0.27 4.55 27.96
N VAL A 273 -0.98 4.75 28.34
CA VAL A 273 -2.15 4.31 27.55
C VAL A 273 -2.19 5.03 26.20
N VAL A 274 -1.96 6.35 26.18
CA VAL A 274 -1.91 7.14 24.94
C VAL A 274 -0.80 6.65 23.99
N SER A 275 0.40 6.39 24.51
CA SER A 275 1.53 5.86 23.71
C SER A 275 1.24 4.45 23.16
N PHE A 276 0.50 3.62 23.90
CA PHE A 276 0.05 2.32 23.45
C PHE A 276 -0.95 2.45 22.29
N ILE A 277 -1.92 3.38 22.37
CA ILE A 277 -2.88 3.64 21.29
C ILE A 277 -2.15 4.09 20.02
N PHE A 278 -1.15 4.96 20.15
CA PHE A 278 -0.34 5.43 19.03
C PHE A 278 0.50 4.36 18.34
N ALA A 279 0.73 3.21 18.97
CA ALA A 279 1.69 2.22 18.51
C ALA A 279 1.14 1.19 17.50
N ASP A 280 0.00 1.48 16.87
CA ASP A 280 -0.60 0.64 15.83
C ASP A 280 0.28 0.50 14.55
N LEU A 281 1.14 1.50 14.29
CA LEU A 281 2.10 1.50 13.17
C LEU A 281 3.39 0.72 13.42
N ILE A 282 3.59 0.12 14.60
CA ILE A 282 4.77 -0.70 14.91
C ILE A 282 4.43 -2.16 15.21
N THR A 283 3.21 -2.59 14.91
CA THR A 283 2.78 -3.98 15.07
C THR A 283 3.68 -4.94 14.28
N PHE A 284 3.91 -6.14 14.82
CA PHE A 284 4.81 -7.11 14.18
C PHE A 284 4.45 -7.44 12.71
N PRO A 285 3.17 -7.66 12.32
CA PRO A 285 2.81 -7.88 10.92
C PRO A 285 3.19 -6.69 10.03
N LEU A 286 3.02 -5.46 10.52
CA LEU A 286 3.34 -4.26 9.76
C LEU A 286 4.85 -4.06 9.60
N LEU A 287 5.65 -4.45 10.61
CA LEU A 287 7.11 -4.49 10.48
C LEU A 287 7.57 -5.49 9.40
N LEU A 288 6.88 -6.63 9.25
CA LEU A 288 7.16 -7.56 8.14
C LEU A 288 6.84 -6.93 6.78
N ILE A 289 5.80 -6.12 6.70
CA ILE A 289 5.43 -5.37 5.49
C ILE A 289 6.48 -4.30 5.19
N TYR A 290 6.89 -3.50 6.17
CA TYR A 290 7.96 -2.51 6.00
C TYR A 290 9.26 -3.16 5.56
N ARG A 291 9.60 -4.32 6.15
CA ARG A 291 10.77 -5.10 5.73
C ARG A 291 10.68 -5.48 4.27
N ARG A 292 9.51 -5.86 3.79
CA ARG A 292 9.26 -6.21 2.40
C ARG A 292 9.35 -4.99 1.47
N PHE A 293 8.89 -3.80 1.89
CA PHE A 293 8.90 -2.58 1.08
C PHE A 293 10.26 -1.89 1.04
N TYR A 294 10.91 -1.79 2.19
CA TYR A 294 12.04 -0.88 2.40
C TYR A 294 13.35 -1.60 2.78
N GLY A 295 13.29 -2.91 3.04
CA GLY A 295 14.41 -3.70 3.51
C GLY A 295 14.70 -3.53 5.01
N TRP A 296 15.47 -4.47 5.56
CA TRP A 296 15.72 -4.58 7.00
C TRP A 296 16.30 -3.33 7.66
N ALA A 297 17.29 -2.71 7.02
CA ALA A 297 18.00 -1.57 7.61
C ALA A 297 17.08 -0.36 7.79
N LEU A 298 16.16 -0.12 6.85
CA LEU A 298 15.21 0.98 6.97
C LEU A 298 14.07 0.63 7.92
N THR A 299 13.58 -0.62 7.91
CA THR A 299 12.55 -1.08 8.86
C THR A 299 12.94 -0.91 10.32
N LEU A 300 14.17 -1.28 10.70
CA LEU A 300 14.63 -1.11 12.09
C LEU A 300 14.70 0.36 12.49
N ARG A 301 15.02 1.25 11.54
CA ARG A 301 15.02 2.70 11.75
C ARG A 301 13.61 3.27 11.83
N ILE A 302 12.67 2.79 11.01
CA ILE A 302 11.25 3.15 11.12
C ILE A 302 10.74 2.73 12.50
N LEU A 303 10.97 1.47 12.90
CA LEU A 303 10.60 0.95 14.22
C LEU A 303 11.13 1.84 15.34
N ALA A 304 12.44 2.09 15.36
CA ALA A 304 13.06 2.88 16.42
C ALA A 304 12.61 4.35 16.40
N ALA A 305 12.42 4.96 15.23
CA ALA A 305 11.92 6.32 15.11
C ALA A 305 10.46 6.44 15.59
N PHE A 306 9.59 5.52 15.15
CA PHE A 306 8.18 5.52 15.52
C PHE A 306 8.01 5.23 17.00
N TRP A 307 8.69 4.22 17.52
CA TRP A 307 8.68 3.90 18.94
C TRP A 307 9.10 5.10 19.80
N LEU A 308 10.21 5.77 19.44
CA LEU A 308 10.68 6.97 20.14
C LEU A 308 9.66 8.11 20.08
N VAL A 309 9.10 8.36 18.89
CA VAL A 309 8.12 9.43 18.66
C VAL A 309 6.83 9.17 19.44
N MET A 310 6.31 7.94 19.45
CA MET A 310 5.09 7.54 20.14
C MET A 310 5.26 7.64 21.66
N ALA A 311 6.39 7.14 22.20
CA ALA A 311 6.70 7.24 23.62
C ALA A 311 6.84 8.70 24.08
N ALA A 312 7.61 9.51 23.32
CA ALA A 312 7.81 10.92 23.62
C ALA A 312 6.52 11.73 23.50
N ALA A 313 5.69 11.46 22.50
CA ALA A 313 4.40 12.12 22.32
C ALA A 313 3.40 11.74 23.42
N GLY A 314 3.33 10.46 23.82
CA GLY A 314 2.50 10.03 24.94
C GLY A 314 2.90 10.73 26.25
N LEU A 315 4.20 10.82 26.52
CA LEU A 315 4.72 11.53 27.69
C LEU A 315 4.43 13.03 27.64
N ALA A 316 4.66 13.67 26.50
CA ALA A 316 4.38 15.09 26.30
C ALA A 316 2.87 15.39 26.47
N THR A 317 2.02 14.51 25.94
CA THR A 317 0.57 14.62 26.05
C THR A 317 0.13 14.47 27.51
N GLU A 318 0.72 13.53 28.27
CA GLU A 318 0.44 13.38 29.70
C GLU A 318 0.74 14.65 30.48
N TYR A 319 1.93 15.23 30.33
CA TYR A 319 2.28 16.43 31.08
C TYR A 319 1.50 17.66 30.66
N LEU A 320 1.14 17.77 29.38
CA LEU A 320 0.28 18.85 28.89
C LEU A 320 -1.13 18.74 29.49
N PHE A 321 -1.70 17.53 29.54
CA PHE A 321 -3.02 17.30 30.12
C PHE A 321 -3.01 17.40 31.65
N ALA A 322 -1.95 16.91 32.30
CA ALA A 322 -1.78 17.02 33.74
C ALA A 322 -1.67 18.49 34.18
N GLY A 323 -0.88 19.29 33.45
CA GLY A 323 -0.77 20.73 33.68
C GLY A 323 -2.08 21.49 33.47
N ALA A 324 -2.94 21.00 32.57
CA ALA A 324 -4.27 21.57 32.33
C ALA A 324 -5.37 20.99 33.25
N GLY A 325 -5.06 20.02 34.10
CA GLY A 325 -6.07 19.33 34.93
C GLY A 325 -7.06 18.47 34.12
N LEU A 326 -6.68 18.06 32.91
CA LEU A 326 -7.53 17.33 31.95
C LEU A 326 -7.33 15.81 31.98
N VAL A 327 -6.47 15.28 32.86
CA VAL A 327 -6.29 13.83 32.99
C VAL A 327 -7.56 13.20 33.58
N PRO A 328 -8.14 12.14 32.96
CA PRO A 328 -9.32 11.49 33.48
C PRO A 328 -9.13 10.98 34.92
N VAL A 329 -10.11 11.26 35.78
CA VAL A 329 -10.15 10.72 37.15
C VAL A 329 -10.96 9.41 37.20
N GLY A 330 -11.92 9.24 36.28
CA GLY A 330 -12.74 8.05 36.16
C GLY A 330 -12.09 6.95 35.31
N ARG A 331 -12.27 5.69 35.72
CA ARG A 331 -11.91 4.50 34.94
C ARG A 331 -13.20 3.77 34.53
N PRO A 332 -13.75 4.05 33.32
CA PRO A 332 -15.04 3.49 32.92
C PRO A 332 -15.03 1.95 32.94
N ALA A 333 -16.15 1.36 33.33
CA ALA A 333 -16.23 -0.05 33.72
C ALA A 333 -16.61 -1.02 32.59
N GLN A 334 -17.05 -0.53 31.43
CA GLN A 334 -17.56 -1.40 30.36
C GLN A 334 -16.65 -1.43 29.14
N VAL A 335 -16.11 -2.61 28.86
CA VAL A 335 -15.46 -2.96 27.61
C VAL A 335 -16.54 -3.60 26.73
N VAL A 336 -16.98 -2.90 25.69
CA VAL A 336 -17.97 -3.45 24.75
C VAL A 336 -17.30 -4.55 23.93
N GLN A 337 -17.83 -5.76 24.03
CA GLN A 337 -17.37 -6.89 23.22
C GLN A 337 -17.85 -6.71 21.77
N PRO A 338 -17.00 -6.95 20.76
CA PRO A 338 -17.40 -6.90 19.36
C PRO A 338 -18.53 -7.89 19.10
N SER A 339 -19.69 -7.38 18.69
CA SER A 339 -20.83 -8.19 18.28
C SER A 339 -21.37 -7.66 16.97
N PHE A 340 -21.98 -8.56 16.19
CA PHE A 340 -22.64 -8.14 14.95
C PHE A 340 -23.79 -7.19 15.30
N GLN A 341 -23.70 -5.96 14.79
CA GLN A 341 -24.72 -4.93 14.99
C GLN A 341 -25.07 -4.30 13.63
N TRP A 342 -26.34 -3.98 13.44
CA TRP A 342 -26.81 -3.18 12.30
C TRP A 342 -26.49 -1.70 12.55
N ASN A 343 -25.20 -1.38 12.57
CA ASN A 343 -24.65 -0.05 12.77
C ASN A 343 -24.08 0.51 11.45
N TYR A 344 -23.54 1.72 11.51
CA TYR A 344 -22.94 2.38 10.35
C TYR A 344 -21.84 1.52 9.70
N THR A 345 -21.04 0.78 10.48
CA THR A 345 -19.98 -0.11 9.98
C THR A 345 -20.54 -1.20 9.08
N THR A 346 -21.63 -1.86 9.48
CA THR A 346 -22.29 -2.88 8.66
C THR A 346 -22.84 -2.29 7.35
N TYR A 347 -23.47 -1.11 7.39
CA TYR A 347 -23.93 -0.44 6.15
C TYR A 347 -22.78 -0.04 5.23
N LEU A 348 -21.71 0.54 5.77
CA LEU A 348 -20.52 0.88 5.00
C LEU A 348 -19.85 -0.37 4.41
N ASN A 349 -19.76 -1.46 5.16
CA ASN A 349 -19.25 -2.73 4.66
C ASN A 349 -20.03 -3.23 3.44
N LEU A 350 -21.37 -3.18 3.48
CA LEU A 350 -22.20 -3.58 2.34
C LEU A 350 -21.97 -2.70 1.11
N VAL A 351 -21.90 -1.37 1.30
CA VAL A 351 -21.60 -0.43 0.22
C VAL A 351 -20.22 -0.70 -0.38
N PHE A 352 -19.20 -0.84 0.46
CA PHE A 352 -17.83 -1.06 0.01
C PHE A 352 -17.59 -2.45 -0.56
N LEU A 353 -18.37 -3.48 -0.16
CA LEU A 353 -18.40 -4.76 -0.86
C LEU A 353 -18.93 -4.60 -2.29
N GLY A 354 -19.93 -3.73 -2.50
CA GLY A 354 -20.37 -3.33 -3.85
C GLY A 354 -19.27 -2.62 -4.64
N VAL A 355 -18.56 -1.67 -4.03
CA VAL A 355 -17.40 -0.99 -4.63
C VAL A 355 -16.31 -2.02 -4.98
N PHE A 356 -16.01 -2.94 -4.07
CA PHE A 356 -15.03 -4.00 -4.28
C PHE A 356 -15.42 -4.92 -5.44
N ALA A 357 -16.70 -5.30 -5.55
CA ALA A 357 -17.21 -6.05 -6.69
C ALA A 357 -17.02 -5.29 -8.02
N GLY A 358 -17.26 -3.97 -8.01
CA GLY A 358 -16.99 -3.08 -9.15
C GLY A 358 -15.50 -3.02 -9.52
N LEU A 359 -14.61 -2.84 -8.54
CA LEU A 359 -13.16 -2.89 -8.73
C LEU A 359 -12.71 -4.26 -9.26
N PHE A 360 -13.25 -5.35 -8.73
CA PHE A 360 -12.96 -6.70 -9.19
C PHE A 360 -13.44 -6.92 -10.63
N TRP A 361 -14.60 -6.40 -10.99
CA TRP A 361 -15.09 -6.42 -12.37
C TRP A 361 -14.19 -5.62 -13.32
N LEU A 362 -13.76 -4.41 -12.92
CA LEU A 362 -12.81 -3.60 -13.69
C LEU A 362 -11.47 -4.33 -13.87
N TYR A 363 -10.95 -4.92 -12.81
CA TYR A 363 -9.73 -5.73 -12.83
C TYR A 363 -9.85 -6.92 -13.78
N ARG A 364 -10.97 -7.66 -13.71
CA ARG A 364 -11.20 -8.84 -14.55
C ARG A 364 -11.38 -8.49 -16.02
N ASN A 365 -11.91 -7.31 -16.33
CA ASN A 365 -12.12 -6.82 -17.69
C ASN A 365 -11.02 -5.86 -18.17
N ARG A 366 -9.89 -5.77 -17.46
CA ARG A 366 -8.86 -4.75 -17.72
C ARG A 366 -8.37 -4.73 -19.16
N GLU A 367 -8.13 -5.90 -19.76
CA GLU A 367 -7.63 -6.02 -21.14
C GLU A 367 -8.63 -5.47 -22.15
N ARG A 368 -9.93 -5.73 -21.94
CA ARG A 368 -11.01 -5.18 -22.77
C ARG A 368 -11.17 -3.67 -22.62
N LEU A 369 -10.85 -3.14 -21.44
CA LEU A 369 -10.96 -1.72 -21.09
C LEU A 369 -9.69 -0.92 -21.43
N GLY A 370 -8.68 -1.56 -22.05
CA GLY A 370 -7.40 -0.93 -22.37
C GLY A 370 -6.48 -0.70 -21.16
N GLY A 371 -6.76 -1.37 -20.03
CA GLY A 371 -5.94 -1.37 -18.82
C GLY A 371 -5.12 -2.65 -18.65
N GLY A 372 -4.10 -2.61 -17.80
CA GLY A 372 -3.25 -3.77 -17.50
C GLY A 372 -2.23 -4.15 -18.57
N ALA A 373 -2.14 -3.39 -19.68
CA ALA A 373 -1.06 -3.53 -20.64
C ALA A 373 0.28 -3.15 -19.98
N GLY A 374 1.18 -4.12 -19.84
CA GLY A 374 2.55 -3.89 -19.35
C GLY A 374 2.90 -4.52 -18.01
N TYR A 375 1.95 -4.89 -17.14
CA TYR A 375 2.27 -5.40 -15.79
C TYR A 375 1.74 -6.83 -15.54
N ALA A 376 2.41 -7.57 -14.67
CA ALA A 376 2.06 -8.90 -14.21
C ALA A 376 2.37 -9.05 -12.70
N LEU A 377 1.79 -10.05 -12.04
CA LEU A 377 2.05 -10.34 -10.63
C LEU A 377 3.09 -11.47 -10.53
N ASP A 378 4.12 -11.25 -9.71
CA ASP A 378 5.06 -12.29 -9.29
C ASP A 378 4.29 -13.38 -8.51
N PRO A 379 4.30 -14.65 -8.95
CA PRO A 379 3.49 -15.71 -8.35
C PRO A 379 3.97 -16.14 -6.95
N VAL A 380 5.22 -15.83 -6.57
CA VAL A 380 5.81 -16.21 -5.29
C VAL A 380 5.42 -15.23 -4.20
N CYS A 381 5.59 -13.94 -4.48
CA CYS A 381 5.35 -12.90 -3.49
C CYS A 381 4.06 -12.11 -3.74
N GLY A 382 3.56 -12.03 -4.98
CA GLY A 382 2.42 -11.19 -5.37
C GLY A 382 2.80 -9.74 -5.67
N MET A 383 4.09 -9.46 -5.84
CA MET A 383 4.59 -8.13 -6.23
C MET A 383 4.28 -7.87 -7.70
N GLN A 384 3.88 -6.65 -8.03
CA GLN A 384 3.68 -6.24 -9.41
C GLN A 384 5.03 -6.05 -10.10
N VAL A 385 5.16 -6.53 -11.33
CA VAL A 385 6.36 -6.48 -12.16
C VAL A 385 5.94 -6.07 -13.57
N GLU A 386 6.66 -5.12 -14.18
CA GLU A 386 6.45 -4.80 -15.58
C GLU A 386 6.96 -5.96 -16.47
N ARG A 387 6.12 -6.49 -17.35
CA ARG A 387 6.39 -7.66 -18.19
C ARG A 387 7.64 -7.49 -19.06
N GLN A 388 7.89 -6.29 -19.57
CA GLN A 388 9.00 -6.01 -20.47
C GLN A 388 10.34 -5.78 -19.75
N LEU A 389 10.30 -5.39 -18.48
CA LEU A 389 11.48 -5.03 -17.69
C LEU A 389 11.69 -5.92 -16.46
N ALA A 390 11.02 -7.07 -16.44
CA ALA A 390 11.06 -8.01 -15.34
C ALA A 390 12.52 -8.39 -14.99
N PRO A 391 12.97 -8.19 -13.73
CA PRO A 391 14.31 -8.55 -13.30
C PRO A 391 14.66 -10.02 -13.54
N ALA A 392 13.66 -10.89 -13.45
CA ALA A 392 13.80 -12.31 -13.76
C ALA A 392 12.52 -12.87 -14.38
N SER A 393 12.66 -13.89 -15.24
CA SER A 393 11.54 -14.63 -15.82
C SER A 393 11.86 -16.12 -15.84
N ALA A 394 10.83 -16.97 -15.79
CA ALA A 394 10.97 -18.41 -15.98
C ALA A 394 9.73 -18.96 -16.71
N ARG A 395 9.96 -19.92 -17.58
CA ARG A 395 8.91 -20.64 -18.29
C ARG A 395 8.56 -21.91 -17.53
N SER A 396 7.28 -22.19 -17.34
CA SER A 396 6.83 -23.43 -16.70
C SER A 396 5.58 -23.96 -17.39
N GLY A 397 5.77 -24.94 -18.27
CA GLY A 397 4.78 -25.33 -19.28
C GLY A 397 4.73 -24.29 -20.40
N ASP A 398 3.52 -23.94 -20.85
CA ASP A 398 3.30 -22.91 -21.89
C ASP A 398 3.17 -21.48 -21.35
N GLN A 399 3.36 -21.27 -20.04
CA GLN A 399 3.29 -19.94 -19.43
C GLN A 399 4.67 -19.41 -19.05
N THR A 400 4.95 -18.18 -19.45
CA THR A 400 6.09 -17.39 -18.97
C THR A 400 5.67 -16.58 -17.74
N TYR A 401 6.31 -16.86 -16.62
CA TYR A 401 6.14 -16.12 -15.36
C TYR A 401 7.26 -15.08 -15.24
N VAL A 402 6.92 -13.90 -14.73
CA VAL A 402 7.87 -12.83 -14.41
C VAL A 402 7.98 -12.64 -12.91
N PHE A 403 9.16 -12.26 -12.43
CA PHE A 403 9.51 -12.21 -11.02
C PHE A 403 10.17 -10.89 -10.66
N CYS A 404 9.92 -10.43 -9.42
CA CYS A 404 10.49 -9.17 -8.92
C CYS A 404 11.99 -9.29 -8.58
N SER A 405 12.52 -10.51 -8.52
CA SER A 405 13.92 -10.79 -8.22
C SER A 405 14.30 -12.21 -8.64
N ASP A 406 15.59 -12.45 -8.84
CA ASP A 406 16.15 -13.80 -9.03
C ASP A 406 15.73 -14.74 -7.90
N ARG A 407 15.70 -14.25 -6.65
CA ARG A 407 15.28 -15.05 -5.50
C ARG A 407 13.84 -15.57 -5.62
N CYS A 408 12.92 -14.77 -6.16
CA CYS A 408 11.55 -15.23 -6.38
C CYS A 408 11.48 -16.22 -7.54
N ARG A 409 12.21 -16.00 -8.63
CA ARG A 409 12.37 -16.98 -9.72
C ARG A 409 12.89 -18.31 -9.19
N ASP A 410 13.95 -18.31 -8.41
CA ASP A 410 14.61 -19.53 -7.92
C ASP A 410 13.69 -20.32 -6.99
N ARG A 411 12.94 -19.63 -6.12
CA ARG A 411 11.89 -20.27 -5.29
C ARG A 411 10.78 -20.90 -6.14
N PHE A 412 10.37 -20.23 -7.21
CA PHE A 412 9.34 -20.75 -8.11
C PHE A 412 9.83 -21.97 -8.89
N VAL A 413 11.06 -21.92 -9.42
CA VAL A 413 11.66 -23.02 -10.18
C VAL A 413 11.88 -24.26 -9.29
N ALA A 414 12.22 -24.07 -8.02
CA ALA A 414 12.41 -25.16 -7.06
C ALA A 414 11.11 -25.94 -6.77
N ASP A 415 9.95 -25.28 -6.79
CA ASP A 415 8.65 -25.93 -6.58
C ASP A 415 7.51 -25.16 -7.28
N PRO A 416 7.34 -25.32 -8.61
CA PRO A 416 6.31 -24.59 -9.35
C PRO A 416 4.90 -24.98 -8.90
N GLY A 417 4.69 -26.22 -8.46
CA GLY A 417 3.40 -26.76 -8.04
C GLY A 417 2.81 -25.98 -6.86
N ARG A 418 3.65 -25.60 -5.89
CA ARG A 418 3.25 -24.80 -4.73
C ARG A 418 2.75 -23.40 -5.05
N PHE A 419 3.24 -22.79 -6.12
CA PHE A 419 2.89 -21.42 -6.52
C PHE A 419 1.84 -21.37 -7.63
N ARG A 420 1.49 -22.52 -8.22
CA ARG A 420 0.46 -22.64 -9.27
C ARG A 420 -0.98 -22.54 -8.76
N ALA A 421 -1.22 -22.59 -7.44
CA ALA A 421 -2.55 -22.52 -6.85
C ALA A 421 -2.92 -21.08 -6.42
N GLY A 422 -3.60 -20.36 -7.33
CA GLY A 422 -4.15 -19.03 -7.05
C GLY A 422 -4.59 -18.25 -8.31
N ASP A 423 -5.53 -18.82 -9.06
CA ASP A 423 -6.40 -18.16 -10.05
C ASP A 423 -5.76 -17.10 -11.00
N THR A 424 -4.94 -17.55 -11.94
CA THR A 424 -4.88 -16.95 -13.28
C THR A 424 -5.29 -17.99 -14.31
N ARG A 425 -6.55 -18.42 -14.26
CA ARG A 425 -7.15 -19.19 -15.36
C ARG A 425 -7.57 -18.23 -16.48
N ARG A 426 -7.10 -18.58 -17.68
CA ARG A 426 -7.38 -18.06 -19.03
C ARG A 426 -6.48 -16.93 -19.53
N ILE A 427 -5.21 -17.27 -19.75
CA ILE A 427 -4.56 -16.95 -21.03
C ILE A 427 -4.35 -18.33 -21.69
N ASN A 428 -4.75 -18.47 -22.95
CA ASN A 428 -4.75 -19.67 -23.80
C ASN A 428 -6.14 -20.29 -24.03
N GLU A 429 -6.87 -19.65 -24.95
CA GLU A 429 -7.59 -20.32 -26.02
C GLU A 429 -7.79 -19.29 -27.15
N ASP A 430 -6.70 -18.91 -27.83
CA ASP A 430 -6.78 -18.48 -29.24
C ASP A 430 -5.43 -18.46 -30.01
N GLU A 431 -4.32 -18.98 -29.45
CA GLU A 431 -3.00 -18.86 -30.08
C GLU A 431 -2.47 -20.16 -30.74
N THR A 432 -3.32 -21.17 -30.93
CA THR A 432 -2.92 -22.44 -31.60
C THR A 432 -3.42 -22.59 -33.04
N ARG A 433 -3.78 -21.50 -33.72
CA ARG A 433 -4.18 -21.61 -35.14
C ARG A 433 -3.75 -20.46 -36.04
N ARG A 434 -2.44 -20.18 -36.13
CA ARG A 434 -1.88 -19.52 -37.34
C ARG A 434 -0.53 -20.14 -37.72
N PRO A 435 -0.41 -20.86 -38.85
CA PRO A 435 0.87 -21.36 -39.32
C PRO A 435 1.72 -20.20 -39.83
N ASN A 436 2.97 -20.15 -39.37
CA ASN A 436 4.15 -19.50 -39.97
C ASN A 436 3.86 -18.44 -41.07
N MET A 437 3.56 -17.19 -40.69
CA MET A 437 3.43 -16.07 -41.64
C MET A 437 4.75 -15.29 -41.72
N ILE A 438 5.26 -15.11 -42.93
CA ILE A 438 6.49 -14.36 -43.22
C ILE A 438 6.20 -12.87 -43.02
N GLN A 439 6.65 -12.32 -41.88
CA GLN A 439 6.59 -10.88 -41.59
C GLN A 439 7.65 -10.13 -42.42
N GLN A 440 7.30 -8.94 -42.91
CA GLN A 440 8.17 -8.06 -43.71
C GLN A 440 8.57 -6.83 -42.89
N VAL A 441 9.77 -6.29 -43.08
CA VAL A 441 10.25 -5.12 -42.34
C VAL A 441 9.83 -3.84 -43.06
N ASP A 442 9.18 -2.90 -42.36
CA ASP A 442 8.96 -1.54 -42.83
C ASP A 442 10.31 -0.82 -42.92
N PRO A 443 10.77 -0.41 -44.12
CA PRO A 443 12.11 0.13 -44.34
C PRO A 443 12.32 1.53 -43.75
N VAL A 444 11.25 2.23 -43.33
CA VAL A 444 11.34 3.58 -42.75
C VAL A 444 11.57 3.53 -41.24
N CYS A 445 10.97 2.56 -40.55
CA CYS A 445 10.98 2.51 -39.08
C CYS A 445 11.49 1.18 -38.48
N GLY A 446 11.72 0.16 -39.30
CA GLY A 446 12.18 -1.16 -38.86
C GLY A 446 11.11 -2.04 -38.22
N MET A 447 9.84 -1.60 -38.23
CA MET A 447 8.73 -2.37 -37.64
C MET A 447 8.40 -3.59 -38.51
N MET A 448 8.15 -4.73 -37.87
CA MET A 448 7.64 -5.92 -38.55
C MET A 448 6.17 -5.71 -38.92
N VAL A 449 5.85 -5.90 -40.19
CA VAL A 449 4.54 -5.71 -40.78
C VAL A 449 4.09 -7.00 -41.45
N GLU A 450 2.88 -7.43 -41.16
CA GLU A 450 2.23 -8.51 -41.92
C GLU A 450 1.70 -7.92 -43.24
N PRO A 451 2.07 -8.49 -44.41
CA PRO A 451 1.66 -7.97 -45.71
C PRO A 451 0.15 -7.76 -45.90
N GLU A 452 -0.67 -8.61 -45.27
CA GLU A 452 -2.13 -8.56 -45.38
C GLU A 452 -2.78 -7.45 -44.53
N SER A 453 -2.14 -7.06 -43.43
CA SER A 453 -2.64 -6.03 -42.51
C SER A 453 -1.84 -4.73 -42.58
N ALA A 454 -0.89 -4.64 -43.52
CA ALA A 454 -0.10 -3.45 -43.76
C ALA A 454 -0.99 -2.23 -44.01
N ALA A 455 -0.78 -1.17 -43.24
CA ALA A 455 -1.55 0.06 -43.36
C ALA A 455 -1.35 0.76 -44.73
N ALA A 456 -0.24 0.47 -45.41
CA ALA A 456 0.01 0.85 -46.79
C ALA A 456 1.04 -0.08 -47.46
N LYS A 457 1.02 -0.14 -48.78
CA LYS A 457 2.02 -0.82 -49.63
C LYS A 457 2.49 0.09 -50.77
N ARG A 458 3.75 -0.04 -51.19
CA ARG A 458 4.34 0.65 -52.34
C ARG A 458 5.20 -0.30 -53.13
N GLU A 459 5.29 -0.06 -54.43
CA GLU A 459 6.21 -0.77 -55.31
C GLU A 459 7.31 0.19 -55.75
N TYR A 460 8.56 -0.21 -55.59
CA TYR A 460 9.72 0.59 -55.99
C TYR A 460 10.84 -0.34 -56.46
N ALA A 461 11.42 -0.05 -57.63
CA ALA A 461 12.45 -0.88 -58.28
C ALA A 461 12.07 -2.38 -58.41
N GLY A 462 10.79 -2.67 -58.68
CA GLY A 462 10.27 -4.04 -58.86
C GLY A 462 10.10 -4.84 -57.55
N LYS A 463 10.21 -4.19 -56.39
CA LYS A 463 9.97 -4.81 -55.07
C LYS A 463 8.82 -4.12 -54.35
N THR A 464 7.95 -4.91 -53.73
CA THR A 464 6.85 -4.43 -52.89
C THR A 464 7.33 -4.21 -51.45
N TYR A 465 7.10 -3.01 -50.93
CA TYR A 465 7.37 -2.60 -49.56
C TYR A 465 6.05 -2.41 -48.80
N TYR A 466 6.04 -2.83 -47.53
CA TYR A 466 4.88 -2.78 -46.65
C TYR A 466 5.17 -1.83 -45.49
N PHE A 467 4.18 -1.02 -45.12
CA PHE A 467 4.35 0.04 -44.14
C PHE A 467 3.39 -0.11 -42.97
N CYS A 468 3.89 0.13 -41.77
CA CYS A 468 3.12 0.02 -40.54
C CYS A 468 2.08 1.13 -40.39
N ASN A 469 2.28 2.26 -41.07
CA ASN A 469 1.33 3.37 -41.10
C ASN A 469 1.45 4.20 -42.40
N PRO A 470 0.43 5.01 -42.74
CA PRO A 470 0.46 5.88 -43.92
C PRO A 470 1.56 6.96 -43.90
N GLY A 471 2.05 7.33 -42.72
CA GLY A 471 3.18 8.25 -42.54
C GLY A 471 4.50 7.66 -43.02
N CYS A 472 4.79 6.38 -42.71
CA CYS A 472 5.96 5.67 -43.24
C CYS A 472 5.87 5.53 -44.76
N ALA A 473 4.70 5.21 -45.32
CA ALA A 473 4.52 5.19 -46.77
C ALA A 473 4.76 6.56 -47.41
N LYS A 474 4.26 7.66 -46.81
CA LYS A 474 4.51 9.02 -47.29
C LYS A 474 5.97 9.45 -47.17
N ALA A 475 6.68 8.99 -46.13
CA ALA A 475 8.11 9.26 -45.97
C ALA A 475 8.92 8.51 -47.03
N PHE A 476 8.55 7.26 -47.32
CA PHE A 476 9.10 6.47 -48.40
C PHE A 476 8.84 7.12 -49.76
N ASP A 477 7.60 7.58 -50.04
CA ASP A 477 7.22 8.26 -51.28
C ASP A 477 8.05 9.54 -51.55
N ARG A 478 8.55 10.20 -50.50
CA ARG A 478 9.36 11.43 -50.63
C ARG A 478 10.82 11.17 -51.01
N LYS A 479 11.40 10.05 -50.56
CA LYS A 479 12.80 9.71 -50.82
C LYS A 479 13.06 8.20 -50.73
N PRO A 480 12.54 7.39 -51.67
CA PRO A 480 12.56 5.93 -51.56
C PRO A 480 13.99 5.37 -51.46
N GLU A 481 14.90 5.92 -52.26
CA GLU A 481 16.32 5.54 -52.33
C GLU A 481 17.09 5.71 -51.00
N ALA A 482 16.61 6.53 -50.05
CA ALA A 482 17.21 6.62 -48.73
C ALA A 482 16.92 5.40 -47.83
N PHE A 483 15.89 4.61 -48.17
CA PHE A 483 15.40 3.50 -47.33
C PHE A 483 15.63 2.12 -47.95
N VAL A 484 16.00 2.07 -49.23
CA VAL A 484 16.15 0.81 -49.99
C VAL A 484 17.50 0.13 -49.71
N ASP A 485 18.52 0.89 -49.27
CA ASP A 485 19.88 0.38 -49.00
C ASP A 485 20.14 -0.08 -47.55
N ALA A 486 19.22 0.17 -46.61
CA ALA A 486 19.43 -0.15 -45.20
C ALA A 486 19.22 -1.64 -44.83
N THR A 487 18.86 -2.50 -45.77
CA THR A 487 18.52 -3.92 -45.49
C THR A 487 19.71 -4.88 -45.65
N ARG A 488 20.95 -4.40 -45.47
CA ARG A 488 22.16 -5.23 -45.43
C ARG A 488 23.09 -4.76 -44.31
N SER A 489 22.84 -5.19 -43.07
CA SER A 489 23.85 -5.48 -42.03
C SER A 489 23.17 -6.03 -40.77
N ALA A 490 23.47 -7.32 -40.51
CA ALA A 490 23.29 -8.12 -39.28
C ALA A 490 21.88 -8.37 -38.75
#